data_AF-A0A2K4ZKN0-F1
#
_entry.id   AF-A0A2K4ZKN0-F1
#
_cell.length_a   1.000
_cell.length_b   1.000
_cell.length_c   1.000
_cell.angle_alpha   90.00
_cell.angle_beta   90.00
_cell.angle_gamma   90.00
#
_symmetry.space_group_name_H-M   'P 1'
#
loop_
_entity.id
_entity.type
_entity.pdbx_description
1 polymer ?
#
loop_
_entity_poly.entity_id
_entity_poly.type
_entity_poly.pdbx_seq_one_letter_code
_entity_poly.pdbx_strand_id
1 'polypeptide(L)' 'MKCSICGRKLKNPKSRELGYGPVCYKRKFGIAPHASHRDADMPVPAVEEADHNLPGQISMEDYLQTLLGQ' A
#
# COMPACT_ATOMS: atom_id res chain seq x y z
N MET A 1 -8.33 26.46 5.74
CA MET A 1 -8.90 25.30 6.46
C MET A 1 -7.85 24.67 7.36
N LYS A 2 -8.25 24.26 8.56
CA LYS A 2 -7.38 23.62 9.57
C LYS A 2 -7.94 22.26 9.94
N CYS A 3 -7.10 21.35 10.39
CA CYS A 3 -7.51 20.03 10.88
C CYS A 3 -8.31 20.16 12.17
N SER A 4 -9.49 19.55 12.26
CA SER A 4 -10.33 19.60 13.47
C SER A 4 -9.76 18.85 14.68
N ILE A 5 -8.74 17.99 14.50
CA ILE A 5 -8.10 17.23 15.58
C ILE A 5 -6.83 17.92 16.11
N CYS A 6 -5.96 18.39 15.20
CA CYS A 6 -4.64 18.92 15.59
C CYS A 6 -4.42 20.39 15.25
N GLY A 7 -5.40 21.08 14.65
CA GLY A 7 -5.32 22.51 14.31
C GLY A 7 -4.35 22.89 13.18
N ARG A 8 -3.53 21.95 12.67
CA ARG A 8 -2.58 22.20 11.57
C ARG A 8 -3.30 22.65 10.29
N LYS A 9 -2.67 23.54 9.52
CA LYS A 9 -3.19 24.04 8.24
C LYS A 9 -3.23 22.93 7.19
N LEU A 10 -4.39 22.73 6.56
CA LEU A 10 -4.57 21.74 5.51
C LEU A 10 -4.23 22.35 4.15
N LYS A 11 -3.21 21.80 3.49
CA LYS A 11 -2.75 22.25 2.15
C LYS A 11 -3.45 21.50 1.02
N ASN A 12 -3.60 20.18 1.15
CA ASN A 12 -4.21 19.33 0.13
C ASN A 12 -5.74 19.60 0.03
N PRO A 13 -6.31 19.80 -1.17
CA PRO A 13 -7.75 20.02 -1.36
C PRO A 13 -8.61 18.91 -0.74
N LYS A 14 -8.24 17.64 -0.90
CA LYS A 14 -9.01 16.51 -0.32
C LYS A 14 -9.04 16.57 1.21
N SER A 15 -7.90 16.92 1.83
CA SER A 15 -7.87 17.12 3.28
C SER A 15 -8.73 18.31 3.72
N ARG A 16 -8.79 19.37 2.91
CA ARG A 16 -9.67 20.52 3.18
C ARG A 16 -11.14 20.10 3.17
N GLU A 17 -11.57 19.39 2.13
CA GLU A 17 -12.94 18.86 2.02
C GLU A 17 -13.31 17.96 3.22
N LEU A 18 -12.41 17.05 3.60
CA LEU A 18 -12.62 16.16 4.74
C LEU A 18 -12.52 16.86 6.10
N GLY A 19 -11.89 18.03 6.20
CA GLY A 19 -11.64 18.75 7.46
C GLY A 19 -10.56 18.12 8.36
N TYR A 20 -9.88 17.07 7.91
CA TYR A 20 -8.81 16.39 8.67
C TYR A 20 -7.54 16.23 7.84
N GLY A 21 -6.39 16.29 8.51
CA GLY A 21 -5.11 15.92 7.90
C GLY A 21 -5.01 14.40 7.75
N PRO A 22 -4.17 13.89 6.83
CA PRO A 22 -4.12 12.46 6.49
C PRO A 22 -3.81 11.56 7.70
N VAL A 23 -2.89 11.99 8.57
CA VAL A 23 -2.54 11.26 9.81
C VAL A 23 -3.70 11.26 10.80
N CYS A 24 -4.34 12.41 10.99
CA CYS A 24 -5.48 12.57 11.89
C CYS A 24 -6.71 11.79 11.40
N TYR A 25 -6.92 11.75 10.09
CA TYR A 25 -7.98 10.97 9.45
C TYR A 25 -7.74 9.47 9.66
N LYS A 26 -6.53 8.97 9.36
CA LYS A 26 -6.16 7.56 9.59
C LYS A 26 -6.32 7.14 11.06
N ARG A 27 -5.91 7.98 12.00
CA ARG A 27 -6.07 7.70 13.43
C ARG A 27 -7.54 7.63 13.86
N LYS A 28 -8.41 8.48 13.31
CA LYS A 28 -9.84 8.53 13.68
C LYS A 28 -10.67 7.45 13.00
N PHE A 29 -10.41 7.16 11.73
CA PHE A 29 -11.24 6.30 10.91
C PHE A 29 -10.58 4.96 10.53
N GLY A 30 -9.32 4.72 10.94
CA GLY A 30 -8.56 3.51 10.62
C GLY A 30 -8.09 3.41 9.17
N ILE A 31 -8.69 4.17 8.25
CA ILE A 31 -8.40 4.14 6.81
C ILE A 31 -7.61 5.37 6.36
N ALA A 32 -6.71 5.20 5.40
CA ALA A 32 -6.01 6.33 4.79
C ALA A 32 -6.92 7.01 3.75
N PRO A 33 -7.07 8.35 3.76
CA PRO A 33 -7.97 9.05 2.83
C PRO A 33 -7.50 9.01 1.37
N HIS A 34 -6.28 8.54 1.12
CA HIS A 34 -5.67 8.35 -0.19
C HIS A 34 -5.25 6.89 -0.44
N ALA A 35 -5.73 5.94 0.36
CA ALA A 35 -5.71 4.55 -0.09
C ALA A 35 -6.69 4.47 -1.25
N SER A 36 -6.23 4.77 -2.46
CA SER A 36 -6.78 4.12 -3.63
C SER A 36 -6.80 2.64 -3.28
N HIS A 37 -7.98 2.06 -3.24
CA HIS A 37 -8.14 0.62 -3.38
C HIS A 37 -7.16 0.15 -4.46
N ARG A 38 -6.03 -0.41 -4.04
CA ARG A 38 -5.60 -1.66 -4.67
C ARG A 38 -6.32 -2.72 -3.84
N ASP A 39 -7.44 -3.13 -4.42
CA ASP A 39 -8.06 -4.44 -4.23
C ASP A 39 -8.78 -4.73 -2.91
N ALA A 40 -10.10 -4.55 -2.95
CA ALA A 40 -11.01 -5.39 -2.19
C ALA A 40 -12.31 -5.73 -2.96
N ASP A 41 -12.44 -5.35 -4.24
CA ASP A 41 -13.65 -5.62 -5.04
C ASP A 41 -13.33 -5.73 -6.55
N MET A 42 -12.23 -6.40 -6.90
CA MET A 42 -12.00 -6.81 -8.28
C MET A 42 -12.24 -8.32 -8.33
N PRO A 43 -13.13 -8.85 -9.19
CA PRO A 43 -13.17 -10.27 -9.42
C PRO A 43 -11.80 -10.65 -9.95
N VAL A 44 -11.05 -11.43 -9.17
CA VAL A 44 -9.77 -12.01 -9.56
C VAL A 44 -9.93 -12.55 -10.98
N PRO A 45 -9.32 -11.94 -12.01
CA PRO A 45 -9.15 -12.67 -13.24
C PRO A 45 -8.15 -13.77 -12.87
N ALA A 46 -8.53 -15.01 -13.13
CA ALA A 46 -7.63 -16.14 -13.10
C ALA A 46 -6.49 -15.86 -14.10
N VAL A 47 -5.46 -15.17 -13.63
CA VAL A 47 -4.16 -15.07 -14.29
C VAL A 47 -3.15 -15.25 -13.18
N GLU A 48 -2.87 -16.52 -12.96
CA GLU A 48 -1.75 -17.03 -12.21
C GLU A 48 -0.46 -16.29 -12.64
N GLU A 49 0.36 -15.97 -11.63
CA GLU A 49 1.81 -15.91 -11.75
C GLU A 49 2.39 -14.91 -12.79
N ALA A 50 2.36 -13.63 -12.44
CA ALA A 50 3.45 -12.76 -12.88
C ALA A 50 4.67 -13.04 -11.99
N ASP A 51 5.46 -14.06 -12.35
CA ASP A 51 6.82 -14.23 -11.87
C ASP A 51 7.61 -12.99 -12.30
N HIS A 52 7.68 -12.01 -11.41
CA HIS A 52 8.48 -10.84 -11.63
C HIS A 52 9.93 -11.28 -11.50
N ASN A 53 10.57 -11.55 -12.64
CA ASN A 53 11.97 -11.92 -12.74
C ASN A 53 12.85 -10.71 -12.36
N LEU A 54 12.92 -10.38 -11.06
CA LEU A 54 13.72 -9.26 -10.57
C LEU A 54 15.19 -9.67 -10.50
N PRO A 55 16.12 -8.77 -10.86
CA PRO A 55 17.54 -9.06 -10.81
C PRO A 55 17.95 -9.44 -9.37
N GLY A 56 18.61 -10.59 -9.23
CA GLY A 56 19.09 -11.11 -7.95
C GLY A 56 18.11 -12.02 -7.20
N GLN A 57 16.91 -12.26 -7.73
CA GLN A 57 16.07 -13.37 -7.26
C GLN A 57 16.56 -14.69 -7.87
N ILE A 58 16.51 -15.75 -7.07
CA ILE A 58 16.72 -17.14 -7.49
C ILE A 58 15.51 -17.95 -7.05
N SER A 59 15.20 -19.01 -7.79
CA SER A 59 14.11 -19.90 -7.37
C SER A 59 14.51 -20.69 -6.12
N MET A 60 13.51 -21.24 -5.41
CA MET A 60 13.77 -22.13 -4.28
C MET A 60 14.58 -23.35 -4.72
N GLU A 61 14.33 -23.88 -5.91
CA GLU A 61 15.08 -25.00 -6.49
C GLU A 61 16.55 -24.65 -6.69
N ASP A 62 16.84 -23.47 -7.25
CA ASP A 62 18.21 -23.00 -7.46
C ASP A 62 18.95 -22.84 -6.12
N TYR A 63 18.29 -22.29 -5.10
CA TYR A 63 18.84 -22.19 -3.76
C TYR A 63 19.20 -23.58 -3.20
N LEU A 64 18.29 -24.55 -3.28
CA LEU A 64 18.53 -25.89 -2.77
C LEU A 64 19.69 -26.58 -3.50
N GLN A 65 19.83 -26.37 -4.81
CA GLN A 65 20.98 -26.89 -5.57
C GLN A 65 22.31 -26.28 -5.11
N THR A 66 22.35 -24.99 -4.74
CA THR A 66 23.58 -24.39 -4.20
C THR A 66 24.01 -25.00 -2.87
N LEU A 67 23.07 -25.46 -2.04
CA LEU A 67 23.39 -26.12 -0.76
C LEU A 67 23.86 -27.57 -0.94
N LEU A 68 23.33 -28.28 -1.94
CA LEU A 68 23.63 -29.70 -2.15
C LEU A 68 24.90 -29.94 -2.98
N GLY A 69 25.42 -28.91 -3.66
CA GLY A 69 26.63 -28.97 -4.47
C GLY A 69 27.93 -28.58 -3.76
N GLN A 70 27.94 -28.47 -2.42
CA GLN A 70 29.11 -28.14 -1.59
C GLN A 70 29.66 -29.36 -0.86
#